data_AF-A0A399E674-F1
#
_entry.id   AF-A0A399E674-F1
#
_cell.length_a   1.000
_cell.length_b   1.000
_cell.length_c   1.000
_cell.angle_alpha   90.00
_cell.angle_beta   90.00
_cell.angle_gamma   90.00
#
_symmetry.space_group_name_H-M   'P 1'
#
loop_
_entity.id
_entity.type
_entity.pdbx_description
1 polymer ?
#
loop_
_entity_poly.entity_id
_entity_poly.type
_entity_poly.pdbx_seq_one_letter_code
_entity_poly.pdbx_strand_id
1 'polypeptide(L)'
;MHDPTDTWGHGLTSLRHLLGVFEPRGCELVESGPVRATLRLEYRYRGSWARQHLHLYRHSPRLEGELWVNWQEQHQALQLAFPFALSGAEATFEVPYGHAVRPADGQEEPVQRWLNVSGSVRDARGVAQRAGVALLNDGKYSASVLGGEARLTLLRSPVFGHHDPARLEPGVRYAYQDQGLQSLRWALLPHAGDWRAAGVTRHAQDFNSPLPFVREYVHAGEAPPRHSFVRLEDPQALHLTALKRAEDGEGLVLRLFEPHGRAARTRLEAFGQAFTVEAGPHQIKTYRLSPAGLQEANLLEE
;
A
#
# COMPACT_ATOMS: atom_id res chain seq x y z
N MET A 1 -0.89 8.00 -20.14
CA MET A 1 -1.83 9.14 -20.00
C MET A 1 -1.14 10.40 -20.46
N HIS A 2 -1.88 11.34 -21.04
CA HIS A 2 -1.37 12.67 -21.35
C HIS A 2 -1.14 13.46 -20.07
N ASP A 3 0.05 14.03 -19.89
CA ASP A 3 0.38 14.91 -18.77
C ASP A 3 1.18 16.13 -19.29
N PRO A 4 0.47 17.21 -19.68
CA PRO A 4 1.10 18.42 -20.17
C PRO A 4 1.52 19.37 -19.04
N THR A 5 1.32 18.99 -17.78
CA THR A 5 1.46 19.89 -16.65
C THR A 5 2.91 20.02 -16.20
N ASP A 6 3.12 20.93 -15.25
CA ASP A 6 4.43 21.19 -14.67
C ASP A 6 4.80 20.11 -13.64
N THR A 7 5.97 20.27 -13.01
CA THR A 7 6.46 19.32 -11.99
C THR A 7 5.45 19.11 -10.86
N TRP A 8 4.74 20.17 -10.47
CA TRP A 8 3.82 20.16 -9.34
C TRP A 8 2.41 19.68 -9.69
N GLY A 9 2.08 19.57 -10.98
CA GLY A 9 0.76 19.17 -11.42
C GLY A 9 -0.29 20.26 -11.18
N HIS A 10 0.07 21.53 -11.32
CA HIS A 10 -0.88 22.63 -11.13
C HIS A 10 -2.12 22.46 -12.01
N GLY A 11 -3.31 22.52 -11.39
CA GLY A 11 -4.60 22.34 -12.06
C GLY A 11 -4.93 20.90 -12.47
N LEU A 12 -4.06 19.93 -12.19
CA LEU A 12 -4.32 18.52 -12.47
C LEU A 12 -5.23 17.93 -11.40
N THR A 13 -6.46 17.59 -11.78
CA THR A 13 -7.41 16.87 -10.90
C THR A 13 -7.53 15.39 -11.25
N SER A 14 -7.26 15.01 -12.51
CA SER A 14 -7.37 13.62 -12.97
C SER A 14 -6.41 13.30 -14.12
N LEU A 15 -5.92 12.06 -14.18
CA LEU A 15 -5.08 11.54 -15.26
C LEU A 15 -5.84 10.55 -16.14
N ARG A 16 -6.94 11.01 -16.76
CA ARG A 16 -7.88 10.13 -17.47
C ARG A 16 -7.75 10.18 -19.00
N HIS A 17 -6.99 11.13 -19.55
CA HIS A 17 -6.75 11.23 -21.00
C HIS A 17 -5.76 10.15 -21.46
N LEU A 18 -6.30 9.04 -21.97
CA LEU A 18 -5.52 7.90 -22.46
C LEU A 18 -4.85 8.21 -23.80
N LEU A 19 -3.53 8.03 -23.86
CA LEU A 19 -2.74 8.13 -25.10
C LEU A 19 -2.43 6.76 -25.74
N GLY A 20 -2.50 5.69 -24.94
CA GLY A 20 -2.20 4.34 -25.37
C GLY A 20 -1.97 3.42 -24.18
N VAL A 21 -1.85 2.13 -24.48
CA VAL A 21 -1.64 1.06 -23.50
C VAL A 21 -0.39 0.27 -23.87
N PHE A 22 0.23 -0.36 -22.87
CA PHE A 22 1.33 -1.29 -23.08
C PHE A 22 0.81 -2.54 -23.81
N GLU A 23 1.40 -2.84 -24.96
CA GLU A 23 1.05 -4.03 -25.74
C GLU A 23 1.79 -5.25 -25.19
N PRO A 24 1.09 -6.37 -24.94
CA PRO A 24 1.73 -7.60 -24.48
C PRO A 24 2.63 -8.18 -25.58
N ARG A 25 3.80 -8.67 -25.18
CA ARG A 25 4.80 -9.32 -26.03
C ARG A 25 5.06 -10.76 -25.67
N GLY A 26 4.83 -11.13 -24.41
CA GLY A 26 5.07 -12.49 -23.93
C GLY A 26 4.31 -12.76 -22.63
N CYS A 27 4.01 -14.05 -22.43
CA CYS A 27 3.35 -14.58 -21.24
C CYS A 27 3.91 -15.98 -21.00
N GLU A 28 4.56 -16.21 -19.87
CA GLU A 28 5.26 -17.45 -19.57
C GLU A 28 5.11 -17.84 -18.10
N LEU A 29 4.80 -19.10 -17.83
CA LEU A 29 4.86 -19.66 -16.48
C LEU A 29 6.33 -19.95 -16.15
N VAL A 30 6.94 -19.11 -15.32
CA VAL A 30 8.38 -19.19 -15.00
C VAL A 30 8.67 -19.94 -13.70
N GLU A 31 7.64 -20.16 -12.88
CA GLU A 31 7.72 -20.92 -11.62
C GLU A 31 6.39 -21.64 -11.38
N SER A 32 6.46 -22.92 -11.00
CA SER A 32 5.31 -23.74 -10.63
C SER A 32 5.68 -24.65 -9.46
N GLY A 33 5.95 -24.04 -8.31
CA GLY A 33 6.33 -24.75 -7.09
C GLY A 33 5.12 -25.05 -6.17
N PRO A 34 5.32 -25.86 -5.12
CA PRO A 34 4.25 -26.21 -4.17
C PRO A 34 3.77 -25.03 -3.31
N VAL A 35 4.58 -23.98 -3.19
CA VAL A 35 4.30 -22.79 -2.36
C VAL A 35 3.85 -21.60 -3.21
N ARG A 36 4.45 -21.43 -4.39
CA ARG A 36 4.25 -20.27 -5.27
C ARG A 36 4.28 -20.69 -6.73
N ALA A 37 3.40 -20.08 -7.52
CA ALA A 37 3.49 -20.05 -8.98
C ALA A 37 3.70 -18.62 -9.45
N THR A 38 4.49 -18.44 -10.52
CA THR A 38 4.83 -17.13 -11.06
C THR A 38 4.62 -17.10 -12.57
N LEU A 39 3.82 -16.14 -13.04
CA LEU A 39 3.65 -15.82 -14.45
C LEU A 39 4.46 -14.56 -14.80
N ARG A 40 5.34 -14.64 -15.80
CA ARG A 40 6.06 -13.50 -16.36
C ARG A 40 5.31 -12.96 -17.57
N LEU A 41 5.10 -11.65 -17.57
CA LEU A 41 4.48 -10.89 -18.64
C LEU A 41 5.45 -9.81 -19.13
N GLU A 42 5.56 -9.65 -20.43
CA GLU A 42 6.42 -8.64 -21.05
C GLU A 42 5.60 -7.72 -21.95
N TYR A 43 5.94 -6.43 -21.96
CA TYR A 43 5.17 -5.41 -22.68
C TYR A 43 6.06 -4.37 -23.36
N ARG A 44 5.51 -3.72 -24.40
CA ARG A 44 6.11 -2.56 -25.06
C ARG A 44 5.12 -1.42 -25.22
N TYR A 45 5.61 -0.20 -25.12
CA TYR A 45 4.88 1.01 -25.47
C TYR A 45 5.87 2.02 -26.03
N ARG A 46 5.82 2.28 -27.34
CA ARG A 46 6.75 3.20 -28.03
C ARG A 46 8.23 2.88 -27.68
N GLY A 47 8.97 3.82 -27.09
CA GLY A 47 10.36 3.65 -26.68
C GLY A 47 10.52 2.90 -25.35
N SER A 48 9.43 2.65 -24.65
CA SER A 48 9.39 2.07 -23.31
C SER A 48 9.10 0.57 -23.32
N TRP A 49 9.54 -0.12 -22.25
CA TRP A 49 9.22 -1.53 -22.01
C TRP A 49 8.84 -1.76 -20.56
N ALA A 50 8.05 -2.80 -20.32
CA ALA A 50 7.71 -3.25 -18.98
C ALA A 50 7.79 -4.77 -18.87
N ARG A 51 8.16 -5.26 -17.69
CA ARG A 51 8.09 -6.68 -17.33
C ARG A 51 7.37 -6.80 -16.01
N GLN A 52 6.44 -7.72 -15.92
CA GLN A 52 5.69 -7.98 -14.71
C GLN A 52 5.80 -9.46 -14.33
N HIS A 53 6.03 -9.74 -13.07
CA HIS A 53 5.76 -11.05 -12.49
C HIS A 53 4.46 -10.99 -11.71
N LEU A 54 3.59 -11.97 -11.93
CA LEU A 54 2.39 -12.20 -11.13
C LEU A 54 2.58 -13.46 -10.30
N HIS A 55 2.42 -13.33 -9.00
CA HIS A 55 2.63 -14.39 -8.02
C HIS A 55 1.32 -14.81 -7.38
N LEU A 56 1.10 -16.12 -7.32
CA LEU A 56 0.08 -16.74 -6.49
C LEU A 56 0.76 -17.64 -5.47
N TYR A 57 0.37 -17.49 -4.20
CA TYR A 57 0.88 -18.32 -3.11
C TYR A 57 -0.21 -19.24 -2.57
N ARG A 58 0.16 -20.47 -2.22
CA ARG A 58 -0.77 -21.51 -1.74
C ARG A 58 -1.65 -21.07 -0.55
N HIS A 59 -1.11 -20.25 0.35
CA HIS A 59 -1.77 -19.82 1.58
C HIS A 59 -1.89 -18.29 1.70
N SER A 60 -1.87 -17.58 0.57
CA SER A 60 -2.16 -16.15 0.53
C SER A 60 -3.44 -15.91 -0.27
N PRO A 61 -4.38 -15.08 0.22
CA PRO A 61 -5.53 -14.64 -0.56
C PRO A 61 -5.18 -13.56 -1.60
N ARG A 62 -3.92 -13.10 -1.64
CA ARG A 62 -3.48 -12.02 -2.53
C ARG A 62 -2.97 -12.55 -3.87
N LEU A 63 -3.28 -11.81 -4.93
CA LEU A 63 -2.48 -11.81 -6.16
C LEU A 63 -1.43 -10.72 -6.01
N GLU A 64 -0.15 -11.08 -6.07
CA GLU A 64 0.96 -10.12 -5.93
C GLU A 64 1.62 -9.88 -7.29
N GLY A 65 2.00 -8.63 -7.56
CA GLY A 65 2.66 -8.24 -8.79
C GLY A 65 3.97 -7.50 -8.52
N GLU A 66 5.04 -7.91 -9.18
CA GLU A 66 6.31 -7.19 -9.24
C GLU A 66 6.46 -6.61 -10.65
N LEU A 67 6.59 -5.30 -10.76
CA LEU A 67 6.62 -4.60 -12.04
C LEU A 67 7.94 -3.85 -12.19
N TRP A 68 8.63 -4.09 -13.30
CA TRP A 68 9.76 -3.29 -13.78
C TRP A 68 9.32 -2.54 -15.03
N VAL A 69 9.59 -1.24 -15.09
CA VAL A 69 9.32 -0.39 -16.25
C VAL A 69 10.58 0.38 -16.59
N ASN A 70 11.02 0.31 -17.84
CA ASN A 70 11.94 1.29 -18.38
C ASN A 70 11.15 2.34 -19.15
N TRP A 71 10.99 3.51 -18.56
CA TRP A 71 10.17 4.60 -19.09
C TRP A 71 11.01 5.58 -19.91
N GLN A 72 10.58 5.87 -21.14
CA GLN A 72 11.31 6.74 -22.06
C GLN A 72 10.44 7.88 -22.59
N GLU A 73 9.18 7.97 -22.18
CA GLU A 73 8.22 8.91 -22.76
C GLU A 73 8.18 10.23 -22.01
N GLN A 74 7.96 11.32 -22.74
CA GLN A 74 7.91 12.70 -22.22
C GLN A 74 6.46 13.21 -22.16
N HIS A 75 6.16 14.09 -21.20
CA HIS A 75 4.82 14.69 -21.00
C HIS A 75 3.70 13.67 -20.89
N GLN A 76 4.01 12.56 -20.21
CA GLN A 76 3.10 11.44 -20.02
C GLN A 76 3.20 10.91 -18.60
N ALA A 77 2.08 10.39 -18.12
CA ALA A 77 2.00 9.64 -16.88
C ALA A 77 1.66 8.17 -17.17
N LEU A 78 2.18 7.27 -16.35
CA LEU A 78 1.87 5.84 -16.42
C LEU A 78 1.02 5.43 -15.22
N GLN A 79 -0.09 4.75 -15.48
CA GLN A 79 -0.96 4.20 -14.44
C GLN A 79 -1.13 2.69 -14.62
N LEU A 80 -1.24 1.97 -13.51
CA LEU A 80 -1.70 0.59 -13.48
C LEU A 80 -3.20 0.59 -13.20
N ALA A 81 -4.01 0.05 -14.11
CA ALA A 81 -5.47 0.11 -14.04
C ALA A 81 -6.10 -1.27 -13.79
N PHE A 82 -7.06 -1.32 -12.88
CA PHE A 82 -7.80 -2.51 -12.49
C PHE A 82 -9.32 -2.24 -12.55
N PRO A 83 -10.00 -2.64 -13.64
CA PRO A 83 -11.45 -2.52 -13.74
C PRO A 83 -12.13 -3.64 -12.96
N PHE A 84 -12.52 -3.37 -11.71
CA PHE A 84 -13.28 -4.34 -10.92
C PHE A 84 -14.73 -4.34 -11.37
N ALA A 85 -15.31 -5.52 -11.54
CA ALA A 85 -16.72 -5.70 -11.91
C ALA A 85 -17.66 -5.46 -10.71
N LEU A 86 -17.52 -4.30 -10.06
CA LEU A 86 -18.27 -3.86 -8.90
C LEU A 86 -19.26 -2.75 -9.28
N SER A 87 -20.52 -2.90 -8.88
CA SER A 87 -21.54 -1.86 -8.99
C SER A 87 -21.70 -1.09 -7.68
N GLY A 88 -22.03 0.20 -7.74
CA GLY A 88 -22.23 1.03 -6.54
C GLY A 88 -20.95 1.18 -5.74
N ALA A 89 -19.86 1.50 -6.44
CA ALA A 89 -18.53 1.49 -5.88
C ALA A 89 -18.31 2.63 -4.86
N GLU A 90 -17.68 2.28 -3.75
CA GLU A 90 -17.19 3.19 -2.72
C GLU A 90 -15.68 3.01 -2.58
N ALA A 91 -14.93 4.10 -2.61
CA ALA A 91 -13.49 4.08 -2.50
C ALA A 91 -13.05 4.50 -1.09
N THR A 92 -12.26 3.66 -0.43
CA THR A 92 -11.64 3.94 0.86
C THR A 92 -10.13 3.98 0.70
N PHE A 93 -9.50 5.05 1.12
CA PHE A 93 -8.06 5.28 1.01
C PHE A 93 -7.41 5.30 2.38
N GLU A 94 -6.23 4.70 2.48
CA GLU A 94 -5.39 4.88 3.68
C GLU A 94 -4.90 6.31 3.80
N VAL A 95 -5.04 6.87 5.00
CA VAL A 95 -4.44 8.14 5.43
C VAL A 95 -3.59 7.88 6.68
N PRO A 96 -2.72 8.81 7.10
CA PRO A 96 -1.94 8.63 8.32
C PRO A 96 -2.84 8.21 9.50
N TYR A 97 -2.54 7.05 10.09
CA TYR A 97 -3.25 6.50 11.25
C TYR A 97 -4.77 6.28 11.06
N GLY A 98 -5.24 6.08 9.83
CA GLY A 98 -6.66 5.81 9.59
C GLY A 98 -7.02 5.60 8.14
N HIS A 99 -8.27 5.94 7.79
CA HIS A 99 -8.76 5.87 6.42
C HIS A 99 -9.72 7.03 6.13
N ALA A 100 -9.89 7.33 4.86
CA ALA A 100 -10.89 8.28 4.38
C ALA A 100 -11.71 7.66 3.25
N VAL A 101 -13.02 7.86 3.27
CA VAL A 101 -13.89 7.54 2.13
C VAL A 101 -13.85 8.71 1.16
N ARG A 102 -13.65 8.42 -0.13
CA ARG A 102 -13.59 9.40 -1.21
C ARG A 102 -14.59 9.06 -2.31
N PRO A 103 -15.12 10.07 -3.02
CA PRO A 103 -15.93 9.83 -4.20
C PRO A 103 -15.19 8.97 -5.24
N ALA A 104 -15.90 8.05 -5.89
CA ALA A 104 -15.38 7.25 -7.00
C ALA A 104 -15.59 7.99 -8.34
N ASP A 105 -15.14 9.25 -8.42
CA ASP A 105 -15.37 10.18 -9.54
C ASP A 105 -14.18 10.32 -10.50
N GLY A 106 -13.09 9.58 -10.26
CA GLY A 106 -11.91 9.54 -11.10
C GLY A 106 -10.88 10.63 -10.83
N GLN A 107 -11.06 11.44 -9.78
CA GLN A 107 -10.03 12.37 -9.31
C GLN A 107 -8.84 11.62 -8.69
N GLU A 108 -7.64 12.19 -8.84
CA GLU A 108 -6.43 11.67 -8.18
C GLU A 108 -6.46 12.03 -6.70
N GLU A 109 -6.34 11.02 -5.85
CA GLU A 109 -6.35 11.11 -4.40
C GLU A 109 -5.00 10.64 -3.84
N PRO A 110 -4.53 11.24 -2.73
CA PRO A 110 -3.39 10.72 -2.01
C PRO A 110 -3.74 9.34 -1.44
N VAL A 111 -2.81 8.40 -1.58
CA VAL A 111 -2.91 7.07 -0.98
C VAL A 111 -1.61 6.77 -0.24
N GLN A 112 -1.68 6.06 0.88
CA GLN A 112 -0.48 5.48 1.49
C GLN A 112 -0.22 4.08 0.92
N ARG A 113 -0.41 3.02 1.71
CA ARG A 113 -0.06 1.65 1.33
C ARG A 113 -1.20 0.92 0.66
N TRP A 114 -2.45 1.37 0.87
CA TRP A 114 -3.62 0.70 0.31
C TRP A 114 -4.76 1.65 -0.03
N LEU A 115 -5.54 1.25 -1.02
CA LEU A 115 -6.90 1.68 -1.25
C LEU A 115 -7.80 0.47 -1.38
N ASN A 116 -9.11 0.64 -1.16
CA ASN A 116 -10.10 -0.40 -1.31
C ASN A 116 -11.29 0.12 -2.11
N VAL A 117 -11.73 -0.66 -3.09
CA VAL A 117 -12.99 -0.44 -3.79
C VAL A 117 -13.99 -1.48 -3.28
N SER A 118 -15.00 -1.02 -2.55
CA SER A 118 -16.14 -1.84 -2.12
C SER A 118 -17.31 -1.61 -3.05
N GLY A 119 -18.15 -2.62 -3.25
CA GLY A 119 -19.38 -2.48 -4.02
C GLY A 119 -20.23 -3.74 -3.94
N SER A 120 -21.02 -3.99 -4.97
CA SER A 120 -21.79 -5.22 -5.11
C SER A 120 -21.37 -5.99 -6.36
N VAL A 121 -21.28 -7.31 -6.23
CA VAL A 121 -21.20 -8.27 -7.34
C VAL A 121 -22.49 -9.06 -7.42
N ARG A 122 -22.84 -9.59 -8.59
CA ARG A 122 -23.94 -10.55 -8.74
C ARG A 122 -23.37 -11.95 -8.94
N ASP A 123 -23.90 -12.92 -8.21
CA ASP A 123 -23.56 -14.31 -8.45
C ASP A 123 -24.23 -14.86 -9.73
N ALA A 124 -23.96 -16.12 -10.06
CA ALA A 124 -24.54 -16.78 -11.24
C ALA A 124 -26.08 -16.85 -11.23
N ARG A 125 -26.72 -16.64 -10.07
CA ARG A 125 -28.19 -16.59 -9.90
C ARG A 125 -28.72 -15.16 -9.89
N GLY A 126 -27.87 -14.16 -10.08
CA GLY A 126 -28.21 -12.75 -10.07
C GLY A 126 -28.37 -12.13 -8.69
N VAL A 127 -28.05 -12.85 -7.61
CA VAL A 127 -28.16 -12.34 -6.24
C VAL A 127 -27.00 -11.37 -5.98
N ALA A 128 -27.34 -10.16 -5.55
CA ALA A 128 -26.34 -9.15 -5.21
C ALA A 128 -25.68 -9.48 -3.86
N GLN A 129 -24.35 -9.45 -3.84
CA GLN A 129 -23.54 -9.69 -2.66
C GLN A 129 -22.51 -8.56 -2.51
N ARG A 130 -22.27 -8.14 -1.27
CA ARG A 130 -21.24 -7.13 -1.01
C ARG A 130 -19.86 -7.76 -1.13
N ALA A 131 -18.99 -7.10 -1.87
CA ALA A 131 -17.62 -7.54 -2.11
C ALA A 131 -16.73 -6.33 -2.33
N GLY A 132 -15.42 -6.55 -2.30
CA GLY A 132 -14.47 -5.52 -2.65
C GLY A 132 -13.13 -6.09 -3.06
N VAL A 133 -12.26 -5.19 -3.53
CA VAL A 133 -10.87 -5.50 -3.81
C VAL A 133 -10.03 -4.37 -3.23
N ALA A 134 -9.09 -4.74 -2.36
CA ALA A 134 -8.06 -3.82 -1.92
C ALA A 134 -6.84 -3.90 -2.85
N LEU A 135 -6.34 -2.74 -3.24
CA LEU A 135 -5.09 -2.57 -3.97
C LEU A 135 -4.03 -2.08 -2.99
N LEU A 136 -3.01 -2.92 -2.78
CA LEU A 136 -1.85 -2.63 -1.94
C LEU A 136 -0.68 -2.20 -2.83
N ASN A 137 0.18 -1.32 -2.33
CA ASN A 137 1.41 -0.90 -2.99
C ASN A 137 2.54 -0.69 -1.97
N ASP A 138 3.78 -0.56 -2.45
CA ASP A 138 4.97 -0.37 -1.62
C ASP A 138 5.74 0.95 -1.83
N GLY A 139 5.13 1.94 -2.49
CA GLY A 139 5.80 3.23 -2.70
C GLY A 139 5.17 4.18 -3.71
N LYS A 140 3.88 4.02 -4.03
CA LYS A 140 3.14 4.88 -4.97
C LYS A 140 1.99 5.56 -4.22
N TYR A 141 1.98 6.89 -4.26
CA TYR A 141 1.19 7.71 -3.34
C TYR A 141 0.03 8.47 -3.99
N SER A 142 -0.31 8.12 -5.23
CA SER A 142 -1.41 8.73 -5.97
C SER A 142 -2.20 7.66 -6.69
N ALA A 143 -3.52 7.69 -6.53
CA ALA A 143 -4.42 6.75 -7.15
C ALA A 143 -5.77 7.41 -7.42
N SER A 144 -6.55 6.87 -8.36
CA SER A 144 -7.91 7.33 -8.63
C SER A 144 -8.87 6.16 -8.78
N VAL A 145 -10.11 6.37 -8.37
CA VAL A 145 -11.20 5.39 -8.55
C VAL A 145 -12.31 6.06 -9.33
N LEU A 146 -12.72 5.46 -10.45
CA LEU A 146 -13.86 5.91 -11.25
C LEU A 146 -14.86 4.75 -11.36
N GLY A 147 -15.98 4.85 -10.65
CA GLY A 147 -16.86 3.70 -10.46
C GLY A 147 -16.09 2.51 -9.89
N GLY A 148 -16.15 1.35 -10.54
CA GLY A 148 -15.44 0.13 -10.13
C GLY A 148 -13.96 0.05 -10.54
N GLU A 149 -13.42 1.04 -11.27
CA GLU A 149 -12.06 0.98 -11.78
C GLU A 149 -11.08 1.75 -10.88
N ALA A 150 -10.14 1.02 -10.26
CA ALA A 150 -9.02 1.61 -9.53
C ALA A 150 -7.81 1.80 -10.44
N ARG A 151 -7.11 2.92 -10.31
CA ARG A 151 -5.83 3.19 -10.97
C ARG A 151 -4.80 3.63 -9.96
N LEU A 152 -3.60 3.05 -10.03
CA LEU A 152 -2.43 3.50 -9.28
C LEU A 152 -1.51 4.28 -10.21
N THR A 153 -1.23 5.54 -9.89
CA THR A 153 -0.29 6.38 -10.63
C THR A 153 1.14 5.97 -10.29
N LEU A 154 1.86 5.44 -11.28
CA LEU A 154 3.19 4.88 -11.09
C LEU A 154 4.27 5.95 -11.22
N LEU A 155 4.15 6.82 -12.22
CA LEU A 155 5.12 7.85 -12.52
C LEU A 155 4.49 8.96 -13.36
N ARG A 156 5.13 10.12 -13.36
CA ARG A 156 4.83 11.27 -14.23
C ARG A 156 6.14 11.78 -14.80
N SER A 157 6.17 12.07 -16.10
CA SER A 157 7.36 12.57 -16.79
C SER A 157 7.18 13.99 -17.34
N PRO A 158 6.85 15.01 -16.51
CA PRO A 158 6.93 16.41 -16.91
C PRO A 158 8.40 16.87 -16.96
N VAL A 159 8.63 18.08 -17.46
CA VAL A 159 9.97 18.69 -17.44
C VAL A 159 10.42 18.92 -15.99
N PHE A 160 11.62 18.48 -15.67
CA PHE A 160 12.21 18.61 -14.34
C PHE A 160 12.32 20.07 -13.92
N GLY A 161 11.76 20.40 -12.75
CA GLY A 161 11.83 21.73 -12.17
C GLY A 161 11.00 22.79 -12.90
N HIS A 162 10.21 22.40 -13.92
CA HIS A 162 9.27 23.31 -14.56
C HIS A 162 8.13 23.64 -13.59
N HIS A 163 7.80 24.92 -13.49
CA HIS A 163 6.75 25.47 -12.64
C HIS A 163 5.88 26.44 -13.44
N ASP A 164 4.56 26.28 -13.39
CA ASP A 164 3.59 27.22 -14.00
C ASP A 164 3.60 28.57 -13.24
N PRO A 165 3.82 29.76 -13.86
CA PRO A 165 3.62 30.09 -15.27
C PRO A 165 4.89 30.21 -16.13
N ALA A 166 6.03 29.66 -15.71
CA ALA A 166 7.22 29.66 -16.55
C ALA A 166 6.94 28.91 -17.87
N ARG A 167 7.42 29.44 -18.99
CA ARG A 167 7.23 28.82 -20.31
C ARG A 167 8.49 28.05 -20.71
N LEU A 168 8.30 26.87 -21.29
CA LEU A 168 9.38 26.14 -21.93
C LEU A 168 9.79 26.85 -23.21
N GLU A 169 11.09 26.98 -23.42
CA GLU A 169 11.70 27.64 -24.57
C GLU A 169 11.79 26.66 -25.75
N PRO A 170 11.26 27.02 -26.93
CA PRO A 170 11.41 26.21 -28.12
C PRO A 170 12.89 25.96 -28.46
N GLY A 171 13.24 24.71 -28.75
CA GLY A 171 14.60 24.32 -29.14
C GLY A 171 15.55 24.02 -27.97
N VAL A 172 15.17 24.32 -26.72
CA VAL A 172 15.92 23.92 -25.53
C VAL A 172 15.66 22.44 -25.24
N ARG A 173 16.72 21.69 -24.90
CA ARG A 173 16.62 20.31 -24.44
C ARG A 173 16.43 20.29 -22.93
N TYR A 174 15.29 19.79 -22.50
CA TYR A 174 14.95 19.65 -21.10
C TYR A 174 15.23 18.24 -20.58
N ALA A 175 15.57 18.15 -19.30
CA ALA A 175 15.51 16.89 -18.56
C ALA A 175 14.07 16.62 -18.15
N TYR A 176 13.65 15.35 -18.19
CA TYR A 176 12.32 14.92 -17.83
C TYR A 176 12.39 14.03 -16.58
N GLN A 177 11.40 14.18 -15.70
CA GLN A 177 11.31 13.34 -14.49
C GLN A 177 11.01 11.89 -14.85
N ASP A 178 11.40 10.97 -13.96
CA ASP A 178 10.97 9.57 -13.98
C ASP A 178 11.30 8.75 -15.25
N GLN A 179 12.11 9.28 -16.17
CA GLN A 179 12.69 8.49 -17.26
C GLN A 179 13.74 7.51 -16.73
N GLY A 180 13.78 6.31 -17.30
CA GLY A 180 14.67 5.22 -16.91
C GLY A 180 13.96 4.06 -16.22
N LEU A 181 14.75 3.22 -15.54
CA LEU A 181 14.27 2.00 -14.89
C LEU A 181 13.61 2.31 -13.54
N GLN A 182 12.40 1.81 -13.35
CA GLN A 182 11.68 1.81 -12.08
C GLN A 182 11.20 0.39 -11.75
N SER A 183 11.07 0.11 -10.45
CA SER A 183 10.44 -1.10 -9.95
C SER A 183 9.45 -0.78 -8.84
N LEU A 184 8.37 -1.55 -8.76
CA LEU A 184 7.39 -1.46 -7.69
C LEU A 184 6.71 -2.81 -7.47
N ARG A 185 6.15 -3.00 -6.28
CA ARG A 185 5.28 -4.13 -5.97
C ARG A 185 3.87 -3.63 -5.69
N TRP A 186 2.90 -4.43 -6.12
CA TRP A 186 1.49 -4.22 -5.82
C TRP A 186 0.83 -5.54 -5.47
N ALA A 187 -0.33 -5.49 -4.82
CA ALA A 187 -1.13 -6.68 -4.60
C ALA A 187 -2.62 -6.37 -4.69
N LEU A 188 -3.39 -7.32 -5.22
CA LEU A 188 -4.84 -7.31 -5.13
C LEU A 188 -5.26 -8.29 -4.04
N LEU A 189 -6.07 -7.80 -3.11
CA LEU A 189 -6.72 -8.58 -2.06
C LEU A 189 -8.24 -8.53 -2.28
N PRO A 190 -8.80 -9.48 -3.04
CA PRO A 190 -10.24 -9.62 -3.15
C PRO A 190 -10.82 -10.09 -1.81
N HIS A 191 -12.01 -9.59 -1.46
CA HIS A 191 -12.70 -9.98 -0.24
C HIS A 191 -14.22 -9.96 -0.39
N ALA A 192 -14.88 -10.73 0.46
CA ALA A 192 -16.32 -10.67 0.65
C ALA A 192 -16.64 -9.74 1.83
N GLY A 193 -17.72 -8.97 1.72
CA GLY A 193 -18.19 -8.10 2.80
C GLY A 193 -17.34 -6.84 3.00
N ASP A 194 -16.92 -6.60 4.25
CA ASP A 194 -16.24 -5.38 4.68
C ASP A 194 -14.71 -5.56 4.66
N TRP A 195 -14.00 -4.57 4.12
CA TRP A 195 -12.54 -4.51 4.07
C TRP A 195 -11.89 -4.61 5.47
N ARG A 196 -12.60 -4.16 6.52
CA ARG A 196 -12.14 -4.28 7.91
C ARG A 196 -12.03 -5.74 8.34
N ALA A 197 -13.09 -6.51 8.09
CA ALA A 197 -13.12 -7.94 8.39
C ALA A 197 -12.14 -8.73 7.51
N ALA A 198 -11.91 -8.26 6.28
CA ALA A 198 -10.90 -8.80 5.39
C ALA A 198 -9.44 -8.50 5.83
N GLY A 199 -9.25 -7.70 6.87
CA GLY A 199 -7.92 -7.40 7.42
C GLY A 199 -7.03 -6.60 6.47
N VAL A 200 -7.60 -5.77 5.60
CA VAL A 200 -6.85 -5.03 4.56
C VAL A 200 -5.66 -4.25 5.13
N THR A 201 -5.85 -3.56 6.26
CA THR A 201 -4.80 -2.77 6.93
C THR A 201 -3.63 -3.65 7.38
N ARG A 202 -3.91 -4.84 7.91
CA ARG A 202 -2.89 -5.81 8.32
C ARG A 202 -2.18 -6.38 7.10
N HIS A 203 -2.91 -6.75 6.04
CA HIS A 203 -2.30 -7.21 4.80
C HIS A 203 -1.41 -6.13 4.15
N ALA A 204 -1.79 -4.85 4.23
CA ALA A 204 -0.99 -3.71 3.76
C ALA A 204 0.30 -3.53 4.57
N GLN A 205 0.21 -3.67 5.90
CA GLN A 205 1.37 -3.65 6.80
C GLN A 205 2.34 -4.80 6.47
N ASP A 206 1.83 -6.03 6.43
CA ASP A 206 2.62 -7.24 6.14
C ASP A 206 3.32 -7.13 4.77
N PHE A 207 2.64 -6.58 3.76
CA PHE A 207 3.19 -6.38 2.41
C PHE A 207 4.35 -5.36 2.39
N ASN A 208 4.29 -4.36 3.25
CA ASN A 208 5.28 -3.29 3.39
C ASN A 208 6.35 -3.57 4.46
N SER A 209 6.30 -4.72 5.13
CA SER A 209 7.25 -5.12 6.18
C SER A 209 7.89 -6.46 5.83
N PRO A 210 8.83 -6.49 4.85
CA PRO A 210 9.49 -7.72 4.46
C PRO A 210 10.25 -8.32 5.65
N LEU A 211 10.20 -9.65 5.77
CA LEU A 211 10.90 -10.36 6.84
C LEU A 211 12.42 -10.30 6.60
N PRO A 212 13.21 -9.73 7.53
CA PRO A 212 14.66 -9.80 7.42
C PRO A 212 15.11 -11.23 7.67
N PHE A 213 16.00 -11.72 6.81
CA PHE A 213 16.68 -12.99 7.00
C PHE A 213 18.14 -12.72 7.29
N VAL A 214 18.58 -13.09 8.49
CA VAL A 214 19.98 -13.01 8.91
C VAL A 214 20.52 -14.43 9.04
N ARG A 215 21.62 -14.71 8.33
CA ARG A 215 22.33 -15.97 8.47
C ARG A 215 23.29 -15.85 9.64
N GLU A 216 23.25 -16.83 10.53
CA GLU A 216 24.14 -16.91 11.68
C GLU A 216 24.81 -18.29 11.72
N TYR A 217 26.00 -18.35 12.30
CA TYR A 217 26.71 -19.61 12.54
C TYR A 217 26.21 -20.28 13.82
N VAL A 218 26.43 -21.59 13.95
CA VAL A 218 26.07 -22.30 15.18
C VAL A 218 27.01 -21.85 16.29
N HIS A 219 26.44 -21.26 17.35
CA HIS A 219 27.15 -20.87 18.56
C HIS A 219 26.26 -21.10 19.78
N ALA A 220 26.87 -21.15 20.97
CA ALA A 220 26.11 -21.10 22.22
C ALA A 220 25.49 -19.70 22.40
N GLY A 221 24.33 -19.62 23.03
CA GLY A 221 23.64 -18.37 23.34
C GLY A 221 22.60 -18.59 24.43
N GLU A 222 22.30 -17.53 25.18
CA GLU A 222 21.32 -17.57 26.28
C GLU A 222 19.88 -17.38 25.80
N ALA A 223 19.69 -16.81 24.60
CA ALA A 223 18.38 -16.58 24.02
C ALA A 223 17.76 -17.90 23.51
N PRO A 224 16.43 -18.08 23.67
CA PRO A 224 15.76 -19.27 23.16
C PRO A 224 15.68 -19.25 21.62
N PRO A 225 15.54 -20.42 20.96
CA PRO A 225 15.42 -20.50 19.50
C PRO A 225 14.23 -19.74 18.90
N ARG A 226 13.22 -19.43 19.72
CA ARG A 226 12.05 -18.63 19.35
C ARG A 226 11.72 -17.70 20.50
N HIS A 227 11.56 -16.43 20.19
CA HIS A 227 11.19 -15.41 21.16
C HIS A 227 10.27 -14.37 20.54
N SER A 228 9.36 -13.81 21.34
CA SER A 228 8.51 -12.69 20.95
C SER A 228 8.60 -11.63 22.03
N PHE A 229 9.08 -10.44 21.65
CA PHE A 229 9.19 -9.33 22.59
C PHE A 229 7.86 -8.61 22.83
N VAL A 230 7.03 -8.51 21.78
CA VAL A 230 5.74 -7.84 21.84
C VAL A 230 4.71 -8.67 21.08
N ARG A 231 3.52 -8.83 21.65
CA ARG A 231 2.39 -9.53 21.04
C ARG A 231 1.10 -8.80 21.38
N LEU A 232 0.29 -8.53 20.35
CA LEU A 232 -1.11 -8.16 20.51
C LEU A 232 -1.95 -9.41 20.28
N GLU A 233 -2.88 -9.71 21.18
CA GLU A 233 -3.78 -10.86 21.02
C GLU A 233 -4.70 -10.71 19.82
N ASP A 234 -5.20 -9.48 19.59
CA ASP A 234 -5.95 -9.12 18.38
C ASP A 234 -5.18 -8.04 17.59
N PRO A 235 -4.37 -8.45 16.59
CA PRO A 235 -3.62 -7.52 15.75
C PRO A 235 -4.48 -6.83 14.68
N GLN A 236 -5.79 -7.14 14.57
CA GLN A 236 -6.73 -6.35 13.77
C GLN A 236 -7.35 -5.21 14.59
N ALA A 237 -7.45 -5.36 15.91
CA ALA A 237 -8.01 -4.33 16.77
C ALA A 237 -7.10 -3.10 16.88
N LEU A 238 -5.80 -3.31 17.13
CA LEU A 238 -4.80 -2.25 17.26
C LEU A 238 -3.52 -2.63 16.51
N HIS A 239 -2.82 -1.63 15.98
CA HIS A 239 -1.58 -1.80 15.26
C HIS A 239 -0.41 -1.14 16.02
N LEU A 240 0.67 -1.88 16.23
CA LEU A 240 1.94 -1.33 16.73
C LEU A 240 2.70 -0.64 15.58
N THR A 241 2.95 0.65 15.75
CA THR A 241 3.63 1.49 14.73
C THR A 241 5.02 1.90 15.14
N ALA A 242 5.31 1.97 16.44
CA ALA A 242 6.64 2.23 16.94
C ALA A 242 6.93 1.41 18.20
N LEU A 243 8.15 0.90 18.27
CA LEU A 243 8.78 0.39 19.48
C LEU A 243 10.19 0.98 19.51
N LYS A 244 10.48 1.83 20.48
CA LYS A 244 11.79 2.48 20.63
C LYS A 244 12.16 2.66 22.10
N ARG A 245 13.40 3.07 22.38
CA ARG A 245 13.76 3.57 23.72
C ARG A 245 13.10 4.93 23.97
N ALA A 246 12.76 5.21 25.23
CA ALA A 246 12.32 6.54 25.65
C ALA A 246 13.44 7.57 25.42
N GLU A 247 13.07 8.83 25.15
CA GLU A 247 14.05 9.90 24.90
C GLU A 247 15.00 10.16 26.07
N ASP A 248 14.52 10.01 27.31
CA ASP A 248 15.32 10.11 28.53
C ASP A 248 16.17 8.86 28.82
N GLY A 249 16.08 7.83 27.97
CA GLY A 249 16.80 6.55 28.10
C GLY A 249 16.14 5.54 29.03
N GLU A 250 15.09 5.93 29.76
CA GLU A 250 14.50 5.14 30.84
C GLU A 250 13.23 4.41 30.36
N GLY A 251 13.41 3.17 29.93
CA GLY A 251 12.33 2.30 29.45
C GLY A 251 12.10 2.33 27.94
N LEU A 252 10.94 1.82 27.52
CA LEU A 252 10.57 1.66 26.12
C LEU A 252 9.28 2.39 25.81
N VAL A 253 9.18 2.95 24.62
CA VAL A 253 7.97 3.59 24.09
C VAL A 253 7.33 2.68 23.06
N LEU A 254 6.05 2.40 23.26
CA LEU A 254 5.19 1.68 22.34
C LEU A 254 4.11 2.63 21.81
N ARG A 255 3.96 2.69 20.49
CA ARG A 255 2.89 3.46 19.86
C ARG A 255 1.90 2.54 19.16
N LEU A 256 0.66 2.56 19.63
CA LEU A 256 -0.46 1.81 19.08
C LEU A 256 -1.40 2.77 18.36
N PHE A 257 -2.14 2.29 17.36
CA PHE A 257 -3.26 3.03 16.80
C PHE A 257 -4.42 2.12 16.39
N GLU A 258 -5.61 2.72 16.35
CA GLU A 258 -6.85 2.08 15.90
C GLU A 258 -7.11 2.40 14.41
N PRO A 259 -7.07 1.40 13.50
CA PRO A 259 -7.09 1.68 12.06
C PRO A 259 -8.49 1.72 11.42
N HIS A 260 -9.54 1.29 12.12
CA HIS A 260 -10.85 0.97 11.55
C HIS A 260 -11.96 1.97 11.86
N GLY A 261 -11.72 2.95 12.73
CA GLY A 261 -12.69 3.98 13.12
C GLY A 261 -13.69 3.47 14.15
N ARG A 262 -13.30 2.51 14.99
CA ARG A 262 -14.15 1.92 16.04
C ARG A 262 -13.38 1.74 17.34
N ALA A 263 -14.05 1.83 18.48
CA ALA A 263 -13.39 1.53 19.75
C ALA A 263 -12.84 0.10 19.75
N ALA A 264 -11.62 -0.05 20.25
CA ALA A 264 -10.87 -1.30 20.27
C ALA A 264 -10.29 -1.55 21.65
N ARG A 265 -10.28 -2.81 22.07
CA ARG A 265 -9.68 -3.28 23.33
C ARG A 265 -9.02 -4.62 23.06
N THR A 266 -7.76 -4.76 23.45
CA THR A 266 -7.02 -6.01 23.28
C THR A 266 -5.96 -6.18 24.37
N ARG A 267 -5.47 -7.40 24.53
CA ARG A 267 -4.36 -7.69 25.43
C ARG A 267 -3.03 -7.50 24.71
N LEU A 268 -2.13 -6.79 25.38
CA LEU A 268 -0.77 -6.54 24.97
C LEU A 268 0.17 -7.31 25.90
N GLU A 269 0.96 -8.21 25.34
CA GLU A 269 2.11 -8.80 26.02
C GLU A 269 3.36 -8.08 25.52
N ALA A 270 4.16 -7.52 26.43
CA ALA A 270 5.38 -6.80 26.08
C ALA A 270 6.46 -7.07 27.14
N PHE A 271 7.60 -7.59 26.71
CA PHE A 271 8.78 -7.86 27.54
C PHE A 271 8.45 -8.63 28.83
N GLY A 272 7.63 -9.68 28.70
CA GLY A 272 7.23 -10.56 29.81
C GLY A 272 6.12 -10.03 30.70
N GLN A 273 5.60 -8.83 30.43
CA GLN A 273 4.47 -8.24 31.14
C GLN A 273 3.21 -8.26 30.26
N ALA A 274 2.03 -8.30 30.88
CA ALA A 274 0.75 -8.34 30.16
C ALA A 274 -0.18 -7.23 30.64
N PHE A 275 -0.78 -6.53 29.68
CA PHE A 275 -1.63 -5.37 29.92
C PHE A 275 -2.89 -5.46 29.07
N THR A 276 -3.94 -4.78 29.50
CA THR A 276 -5.09 -4.49 28.63
C THR A 276 -4.93 -3.08 28.10
N VAL A 277 -4.96 -2.92 26.79
CA VAL A 277 -4.88 -1.62 26.11
C VAL A 277 -6.15 -1.37 25.34
N GLU A 278 -6.54 -0.10 25.26
CA GLU A 278 -7.76 0.34 24.59
C GLU A 278 -7.50 1.64 23.82
N ALA A 279 -8.22 1.81 22.73
CA ALA A 279 -8.18 3.02 21.92
C ALA A 279 -9.57 3.31 21.37
N GLY A 280 -9.95 4.58 21.34
CA GLY A 280 -11.12 5.05 20.61
C GLY A 280 -10.92 5.02 19.09
N PRO A 281 -11.99 5.34 18.32
CA PRO A 281 -11.90 5.47 16.87
C PRO A 281 -10.73 6.35 16.41
N HIS A 282 -9.85 5.81 15.57
CA HIS A 282 -8.66 6.51 15.05
C HIS A 282 -7.68 7.07 16.09
N GLN A 283 -7.78 6.61 17.34
CA GLN A 283 -6.92 7.11 18.40
C GLN A 283 -5.52 6.51 18.28
N ILE A 284 -4.52 7.37 18.46
CA ILE A 284 -3.12 6.98 18.66
C ILE A 284 -2.86 6.96 20.16
N LYS A 285 -2.36 5.84 20.66
CA LYS A 285 -1.95 5.66 22.07
C LYS A 285 -0.45 5.51 22.14
N THR A 286 0.19 6.30 22.99
CA THR A 286 1.61 6.16 23.30
C THR A 286 1.72 5.65 24.73
N TYR A 287 2.52 4.61 24.92
CA TYR A 287 2.76 4.02 26.22
C TYR A 287 4.25 3.95 26.51
N ARG A 288 4.61 4.21 27.76
CA ARG A 288 5.93 3.97 28.34
C ARG A 288 5.90 2.67 29.13
N LEU A 289 6.75 1.73 28.73
CA LEU A 289 6.95 0.44 29.39
C LEU A 289 8.24 0.48 30.22
N SER A 290 8.15 0.12 31.49
CA SER A 290 9.27 -0.01 32.42
C SER A 290 9.08 -1.28 33.28
N PRO A 291 10.05 -1.63 34.14
CA PRO A 291 9.86 -2.69 35.13
C PRO A 291 8.68 -2.45 36.09
N ALA A 292 8.26 -1.19 36.27
CA ALA A 292 7.12 -0.83 37.11
C ALA A 292 5.76 -1.03 36.43
N GLY A 293 5.73 -1.25 35.11
CA GLY A 293 4.51 -1.48 34.34
C GLY A 293 4.41 -0.62 33.08
N LEU A 294 3.16 -0.46 32.61
CA LEU A 294 2.80 0.32 31.43
C LEU A 294 2.09 1.60 31.86
N GLN A 295 2.63 2.75 31.47
CA GLN A 295 2.06 4.07 31.71
C GLN A 295 1.70 4.72 30.38
N GLU A 296 0.54 5.35 30.28
CA GLU A 296 0.20 6.15 29.11
C GLU A 296 0.99 7.47 29.13
N ALA A 297 1.50 7.86 27.96
CA ALA A 297 2.25 9.09 27.75
C ALA A 297 1.66 9.84 26.54
N ASN A 298 1.95 11.13 26.43
CA ASN A 298 1.55 11.88 25.25
C ASN A 298 2.47 11.56 24.04
N LEU A 299 2.22 12.22 22.89
CA LEU A 299 3.01 11.98 21.67
C LEU A 299 4.50 12.37 21.82
N LEU A 300 4.79 13.28 22.76
CA LEU A 300 6.10 13.81 23.10
C LEU A 300 6.78 13.04 24.26
N GLU A 301 6.16 11.95 24.74
CA GLU A 301 6.69 11.09 25.80
C GLU A 301 6.70 11.70 27.21
N GLU A 302 5.93 12.76 27.42
CA GLU A 302 5.68 13.35 28.74
C GLU A 302 4.60 12.58 29.53
#